data_AF-A0A7Y4R5X2-F1
#
_entry.id   AF-A0A7Y4R5X2-F1
#
_cell.length_a   1.000
_cell.length_b   1.000
_cell.length_c   1.000
_cell.angle_alpha   90.00
_cell.angle_beta   90.00
_cell.angle_gamma   90.00
#
_symmetry.space_group_name_H-M   'P 1'
#
loop_
_entity.id
_entity.type
_entity.pdbx_description
1 polymer ?
#
loop_
_entity_poly.entity_id
_entity_poly.type
_entity_poly.pdbx_seq_one_letter_code
_entity_poly.pdbx_strand_id
1 'polypeptide(L)'
;MNYLLDTNHWSYIQRRHPAVLSHLQTLSNDAVLYMPVIAQAELLAGVELTVAGRRKDELRRLYEHVVGESAQILPVDSRVAEQFAATFARLHRAGRPIETNDIWIAAIAAVHDCIVVSNDAHFRSIEGLRVEDWTS
;
A
#
# COMPACT_ATOMS: atom_id res chain seq x y z
N MET A 1 10.10 -4.00 -12.45
CA MET A 1 10.20 -3.17 -11.21
C MET A 1 9.14 -3.60 -10.18
N ASN A 2 9.38 -3.47 -8.88
CA ASN A 2 8.41 -3.87 -7.85
C ASN A 2 7.69 -2.65 -7.26
N TYR A 3 6.36 -2.68 -7.24
CA TYR A 3 5.52 -1.62 -6.68
C TYR A 3 4.67 -2.18 -5.54
N LEU A 4 4.69 -1.50 -4.39
CA LEU A 4 3.85 -1.82 -3.25
C LEU A 4 2.72 -0.79 -3.15
N LEU A 5 1.51 -1.19 -3.51
CA LEU A 5 0.35 -0.30 -3.55
C LEU A 5 -0.29 -0.23 -2.16
N ASP A 6 -0.37 0.98 -1.63
CA ASP A 6 -1.11 1.32 -0.43
C ASP A 6 -2.64 1.23 -0.65
N THR A 7 -3.42 1.20 0.44
CA THR A 7 -4.88 1.03 0.45
C THR A 7 -5.60 2.02 -0.47
N ASN A 8 -5.13 3.27 -0.51
CA ASN A 8 -5.70 4.34 -1.35
C ASN A 8 -5.66 3.99 -2.86
N HIS A 9 -4.56 3.44 -3.35
CA HIS A 9 -4.34 3.15 -4.78
C HIS A 9 -5.18 1.98 -5.27
N TRP A 10 -5.44 1.00 -4.41
CA TRP A 10 -6.41 -0.06 -4.72
C TRP A 10 -7.82 0.50 -4.95
N SER A 11 -8.24 1.47 -4.13
CA SER A 11 -9.52 2.17 -4.33
C SER A 11 -9.52 2.99 -5.62
N TYR A 12 -8.41 3.65 -5.98
CA TYR A 12 -8.32 4.40 -7.24
C TYR A 12 -8.43 3.50 -8.48
N ILE A 13 -7.79 2.33 -8.46
CA ILE A 13 -7.87 1.33 -9.55
C ILE A 13 -9.32 0.88 -9.73
N GLN A 14 -10.00 0.50 -8.66
CA GLN A 14 -11.40 0.06 -8.73
C GLN A 14 -12.33 1.14 -9.27
N ARG A 15 -12.13 2.39 -8.86
CA ARG A 15 -12.90 3.53 -9.34
C ARG A 15 -12.51 3.97 -10.74
N ARG A 16 -11.59 3.25 -11.40
CA ARG A 16 -11.05 3.57 -12.73
C ARG A 16 -10.52 4.99 -12.81
N HIS A 17 -9.77 5.41 -11.78
CA HIS A 17 -9.19 6.76 -11.74
C HIS A 17 -8.30 6.99 -12.98
N PRO A 18 -8.59 8.00 -13.83
CA PRO A 18 -7.94 8.11 -15.14
C PRO A 18 -6.41 8.18 -15.08
N ALA A 19 -5.84 8.98 -14.17
CA ALA A 19 -4.39 9.11 -14.04
C ALA A 19 -3.71 7.80 -13.63
N VAL A 20 -4.29 7.09 -12.66
CA VAL A 20 -3.78 5.81 -12.16
C VAL A 20 -3.84 4.74 -13.26
N LEU A 21 -4.94 4.69 -14.02
CA LEU A 21 -5.05 3.76 -15.14
C LEU A 21 -4.06 4.07 -16.27
N SER A 22 -3.88 5.35 -16.59
CA SER A 22 -2.89 5.76 -17.58
C SER A 22 -1.46 5.38 -17.14
N HIS A 23 -1.12 5.56 -15.86
CA HIS A 23 0.19 5.18 -15.33
C HIS A 23 0.38 3.66 -15.32
N LEU A 24 -0.66 2.89 -14.95
CA LEU A 24 -0.61 1.43 -15.06
C LEU A 24 -0.31 0.96 -16.50
N GLN A 25 -0.78 1.69 -17.52
CA GLN A 25 -0.52 1.38 -18.92
C GLN A 25 0.90 1.74 -19.38
N THR A 26 1.62 2.61 -18.65
CA THR A 26 3.00 2.97 -18.96
C THR A 26 4.02 2.08 -18.26
N LEU A 27 3.59 1.27 -17.29
CA LEU A 27 4.47 0.32 -16.61
C LEU A 27 5.05 -0.70 -17.59
N SER A 28 6.30 -1.10 -17.35
CA SER A 28 6.96 -2.13 -18.13
C SER A 28 6.31 -3.51 -17.90
N ASN A 29 6.43 -4.42 -18.87
CA ASN A 29 5.84 -5.76 -18.77
C ASN A 29 6.40 -6.60 -17.60
N ASP A 30 7.58 -6.26 -17.08
CA ASP A 30 8.21 -6.88 -15.90
C ASP A 30 7.85 -6.16 -14.59
N ALA A 31 6.96 -5.16 -14.62
CA ALA A 31 6.45 -4.53 -13.42
C ALA A 31 5.56 -5.50 -12.64
N VAL A 32 5.81 -5.61 -11.33
CA VAL A 32 5.02 -6.46 -10.43
C VAL A 32 4.37 -5.59 -9.37
N LEU A 33 3.06 -5.79 -9.19
CA LEU A 33 2.26 -5.07 -8.22
C LEU A 33 2.00 -5.94 -6.99
N TYR A 34 2.34 -5.41 -5.83
CA TYR A 34 2.19 -6.06 -4.53
C TYR A 34 1.19 -5.29 -3.67
N MET A 35 0.54 -6.01 -2.78
CA MET A 35 -0.27 -5.44 -1.70
C MET A 35 0.42 -5.74 -0.36
N PRO A 36 0.65 -4.76 0.52
CA PRO A 36 1.06 -5.08 1.88
C PRO A 36 -0.11 -5.70 2.63
N VAL A 37 0.14 -6.71 3.46
CA VAL A 37 -0.90 -7.33 4.32
C VAL A 37 -1.62 -6.30 5.20
N ILE A 38 -0.97 -5.17 5.49
CA ILE A 38 -1.55 -4.04 6.21
C ILE A 38 -2.70 -3.40 5.42
N ALA A 39 -2.49 -3.12 4.13
CA ALA A 39 -3.55 -2.60 3.27
C ALA A 39 -4.69 -3.62 3.08
N GLN A 40 -4.34 -4.91 3.00
CA GLN A 40 -5.32 -5.99 3.00
C GLN A 40 -6.21 -5.93 4.26
N ALA A 41 -5.60 -5.79 5.43
CA ALA A 41 -6.29 -5.71 6.71
C ALA A 41 -7.19 -4.47 6.79
N GLU A 42 -6.73 -3.31 6.30
CA GLU A 42 -7.53 -2.08 6.25
C GLU A 42 -8.75 -2.21 5.35
N LEU A 43 -8.61 -2.81 4.16
CA LEU A 43 -9.74 -3.10 3.27
C LEU A 43 -10.77 -4.02 3.94
N LEU A 44 -10.31 -5.11 4.56
CA LEU A 44 -11.18 -6.04 5.28
C LEU A 44 -11.89 -5.39 6.47
N ALA A 45 -11.16 -4.59 7.26
CA ALA A 45 -11.74 -3.83 8.36
C ALA A 45 -12.81 -2.86 7.85
N GLY A 46 -12.57 -2.18 6.73
CA GLY A 46 -13.56 -1.32 6.07
C GLY A 46 -14.82 -2.08 5.64
N VAL A 47 -14.69 -3.31 5.14
CA VAL A 47 -15.84 -4.19 4.82
C VAL A 47 -16.63 -4.52 6.09
N GLU A 48 -15.95 -4.91 7.17
CA GLU A 48 -16.62 -5.33 8.40
C GLU A 48 -17.31 -4.19 9.14
N LEU A 49 -16.72 -2.99 9.14
CA LEU A 49 -17.30 -1.79 9.74
C LEU A 49 -18.48 -1.21 8.94
N THR A 50 -18.58 -1.54 7.65
CA THR A 50 -19.67 -1.03 6.81
C THR A 50 -20.97 -1.77 7.09
N VAL A 51 -22.06 -1.01 7.33
CA VAL A 51 -23.41 -1.55 7.49
C VAL A 51 -23.83 -2.30 6.22
N ALA A 52 -24.58 -3.39 6.39
CA ALA A 52 -25.06 -4.20 5.28
C ALA A 52 -25.80 -3.34 4.22
N GLY A 53 -25.49 -3.58 2.95
CA GLY A 53 -26.03 -2.84 1.82
C GLY A 53 -25.01 -2.70 0.69
N ARG A 54 -25.40 -1.96 -0.34
CA ARG A 54 -24.63 -1.81 -1.61
C ARG A 54 -23.16 -1.47 -1.39
N ARG A 55 -22.85 -0.60 -0.41
CA ARG A 55 -21.49 -0.17 -0.11
C ARG A 55 -20.61 -1.30 0.43
N LYS A 56 -21.17 -2.18 1.27
CA LYS A 56 -20.44 -3.36 1.78
C LYS A 56 -20.12 -4.33 0.65
N ASP A 57 -21.07 -4.54 -0.26
CA ASP A 57 -20.87 -5.41 -1.43
C ASP A 57 -19.82 -4.84 -2.40
N GLU A 58 -19.77 -3.52 -2.58
CA GLU A 58 -18.72 -2.85 -3.37
C GLU A 58 -17.32 -3.03 -2.78
N LEU A 59 -17.17 -2.89 -1.47
CA LEU A 59 -15.88 -3.10 -0.78
C LEU A 59 -15.47 -4.57 -0.76
N ARG A 60 -16.43 -5.49 -0.62
CA ARG A 60 -16.14 -6.93 -0.70
C ARG A 60 -15.71 -7.34 -2.11
N ARG A 61 -16.38 -6.83 -3.14
CA ARG A 61 -15.96 -7.02 -4.54
C ARG A 61 -14.60 -6.39 -4.83
N LEU A 62 -14.27 -5.23 -4.23
CA LEU A 62 -12.93 -4.64 -4.32
C LEU A 62 -11.89 -5.65 -3.82
N TYR A 63 -12.09 -6.14 -2.60
CA TYR A 63 -11.18 -7.10 -1.98
C TYR A 63 -11.02 -8.36 -2.83
N GLU A 64 -12.11 -8.98 -3.27
CA GLU A 64 -12.09 -10.19 -4.09
C GLU A 64 -11.39 -9.98 -5.44
N HIS A 65 -11.65 -8.85 -6.09
CA HIS A 65 -11.01 -8.50 -7.37
C HIS A 65 -9.51 -8.24 -7.19
N VAL A 66 -9.12 -7.47 -6.18
CA VAL A 66 -7.72 -7.12 -5.93
C VAL A 66 -6.89 -8.33 -5.51
N VAL A 67 -7.43 -9.18 -4.64
CA VAL A 67 -6.75 -10.41 -4.18
C VAL A 67 -6.79 -11.48 -5.26
N GLY A 68 -7.86 -11.54 -6.06
CA GLY A 68 -8.06 -12.57 -7.07
C GLY A 68 -7.34 -12.34 -8.39
N GLU A 69 -7.13 -11.10 -8.82
CA GLU A 69 -6.67 -10.85 -10.20
C GLU A 69 -5.16 -10.73 -10.38
N SER A 70 -4.36 -10.31 -9.39
CA SER A 70 -2.92 -10.09 -9.70
C SER A 70 -2.01 -9.72 -8.54
N ALA A 71 -2.52 -9.37 -7.35
CA ALA A 71 -1.68 -8.85 -6.28
C ALA A 71 -1.04 -9.98 -5.46
N GLN A 72 0.29 -10.07 -5.45
CA GLN A 72 0.98 -10.84 -4.43
C GLN A 72 0.95 -10.06 -3.12
N ILE A 73 0.32 -10.65 -2.09
CA ILE A 73 0.28 -10.04 -0.76
C ILE A 73 1.61 -10.28 -0.06
N LEU A 74 2.29 -9.21 0.34
CA LEU A 74 3.52 -9.27 1.11
C LEU A 74 3.21 -9.29 2.62
N PRO A 75 3.66 -10.33 3.34
CA PRO A 75 3.39 -10.48 4.76
C PRO A 75 4.32 -9.62 5.64
N VAL A 76 4.03 -9.58 6.93
CA VAL A 76 4.99 -9.16 7.95
C VAL A 76 5.72 -10.42 8.45
N ASP A 77 7.00 -10.52 8.12
CA ASP A 77 7.91 -11.53 8.66
C ASP A 77 8.94 -10.91 9.62
N SER A 78 9.87 -11.71 10.13
CA SER A 78 10.91 -11.22 11.06
C SER A 78 11.81 -10.14 10.44
N ARG A 79 12.11 -10.21 9.13
CA ARG A 79 12.92 -9.19 8.45
C ARG A 79 12.17 -7.86 8.39
N VAL A 80 10.87 -7.91 8.11
CA VAL A 80 9.98 -6.73 8.13
C VAL A 80 9.91 -6.14 9.53
N ALA A 81 9.81 -6.97 10.58
CA ALA A 81 9.79 -6.51 11.97
C ALA A 81 11.09 -5.78 12.38
N GLU A 82 12.25 -6.29 11.98
CA GLU A 82 13.54 -5.62 12.22
C GLU A 82 13.62 -4.27 11.50
N GLN A 83 13.20 -4.23 10.22
CA GLN A 83 13.17 -3.01 9.43
C GLN A 83 12.18 -1.98 9.98
N PHE A 84 11.02 -2.43 10.48
CA PHE A 84 10.05 -1.60 11.18
C PHE A 84 10.69 -0.93 12.40
N ALA A 85 11.35 -1.70 13.27
CA ALA A 85 11.96 -1.18 14.48
C ALA A 85 13.04 -0.12 14.18
N ALA A 86 13.87 -0.37 13.15
CA ALA A 86 14.87 0.59 12.68
C ALA A 86 14.21 1.89 12.16
N THR A 87 13.18 1.76 11.35
CA THR A 87 12.44 2.91 10.76
C THR A 87 11.73 3.72 11.85
N PHE A 88 11.03 3.05 12.76
CA PHE A 88 10.36 3.67 13.91
C PHE A 88 11.35 4.44 14.78
N ALA A 89 12.47 3.84 15.15
CA ALA A 89 13.48 4.49 15.99
C ALA A 89 14.08 5.73 15.32
N ARG A 90 14.30 5.69 14.00
CA ARG A 90 14.78 6.84 13.23
C ARG A 90 13.77 7.98 13.21
N LEU A 91 12.51 7.69 12.90
CA LEU A 91 11.42 8.68 12.89
C LEU A 91 11.20 9.30 14.28
N HIS A 92 11.22 8.48 15.32
CA HIS A 92 11.08 8.92 16.70
C HIS A 92 12.22 9.85 17.12
N ARG A 93 13.48 9.48 16.84
CA ARG A 93 14.64 10.35 17.14
C ARG A 93 14.64 11.65 16.34
N ALA A 94 14.08 11.62 15.13
CA ALA A 94 13.93 12.81 14.28
C ALA A 94 12.74 13.70 14.70
N GLY A 95 11.93 13.31 15.70
CA GLY A 95 10.74 14.05 16.13
C GLY A 95 9.63 14.10 15.07
N ARG A 96 9.55 13.08 14.20
CA ARG A 96 8.59 12.99 13.09
C ARG A 96 7.80 11.69 13.16
N PRO A 97 6.95 11.49 14.19
CA PRO A 97 6.09 10.32 14.24
C PRO A 97 5.12 10.35 13.05
N ILE A 98 4.88 9.19 12.46
CA ILE A 98 3.83 8.94 11.46
C ILE A 98 2.97 7.78 11.96
N GLU A 99 1.89 7.47 11.26
CA GLU A 99 1.00 6.38 11.63
C GLU A 99 1.73 5.03 11.62
N THR A 100 1.39 4.15 12.57
CA THR A 100 2.09 2.87 12.74
C THR A 100 1.96 1.97 11.51
N ASN A 101 0.81 2.02 10.83
CA ASN A 101 0.57 1.25 9.60
C ASN A 101 1.47 1.72 8.46
N ASP A 102 1.72 3.02 8.33
CA ASP A 102 2.64 3.55 7.31
C ASP A 102 4.06 3.06 7.54
N ILE A 103 4.49 2.95 8.80
CA ILE A 103 5.81 2.40 9.14
C ILE A 103 5.89 0.93 8.73
N TRP A 104 4.83 0.15 8.93
CA TRP A 104 4.79 -1.25 8.46
C TRP A 104 4.86 -1.35 6.94
N ILE A 105 4.09 -0.53 6.22
CA ILE A 105 4.10 -0.49 4.75
C ILE A 105 5.50 -0.11 4.24
N ALA A 106 6.11 0.90 4.82
CA ALA A 106 7.47 1.33 4.49
C ALA A 106 8.51 0.23 4.77
N ALA A 107 8.36 -0.50 5.88
CA ALA A 107 9.24 -1.62 6.22
C ALA A 107 9.12 -2.78 5.22
N ILE A 108 7.89 -3.15 4.84
CA ILE A 108 7.64 -4.15 3.79
C ILE A 108 8.29 -3.70 2.47
N ALA A 109 8.08 -2.45 2.07
CA ALA A 109 8.66 -1.93 0.83
C ALA A 109 10.19 -2.00 0.84
N ALA A 110 10.83 -1.61 1.94
CA ALA A 110 12.29 -1.66 2.05
C ALA A 110 12.84 -3.09 2.01
N VAL A 111 12.19 -4.06 2.66
CA VAL A 111 12.65 -5.47 2.69
C VAL A 111 12.53 -6.15 1.33
N HIS A 112 11.55 -5.75 0.53
CA HIS A 112 11.23 -6.34 -0.78
C HIS A 112 11.68 -5.48 -1.97
N ASP A 113 12.43 -4.41 -1.71
CA ASP A 113 12.91 -3.45 -2.70
C ASP A 113 11.79 -2.90 -3.62
N CYS A 114 10.66 -2.55 -2.99
CA CYS A 114 9.50 -1.98 -3.67
C CYS A 114 9.51 -0.45 -3.64
N ILE A 115 8.92 0.14 -4.68
CA ILE A 115 8.47 1.53 -4.69
C ILE A 115 7.09 1.58 -4.04
N VAL A 116 6.90 2.40 -3.01
CA VAL A 116 5.58 2.61 -2.41
C VAL A 116 4.76 3.49 -3.34
N VAL A 117 3.56 3.04 -3.68
CA VAL A 117 2.61 3.83 -4.46
C VAL A 117 1.55 4.35 -3.50
N SER A 118 1.63 5.63 -3.14
CA SER A 118 0.71 6.28 -2.21
C SER A 118 0.64 7.78 -2.49
N ASN A 119 -0.53 8.38 -2.25
CA ASN A 119 -0.71 9.83 -2.28
C ASN A 119 -0.49 10.48 -0.91
N ASP A 120 -0.13 9.69 0.11
CA ASP A 120 0.19 10.22 1.43
C ASP A 120 1.61 10.83 1.44
N ALA A 121 1.66 12.13 1.79
CA ALA A 121 2.90 12.87 1.93
C ALA A 121 3.80 12.34 3.07
N HIS A 122 3.26 11.63 4.06
CA HIS A 122 4.01 11.09 5.19
C HIS A 122 5.11 10.11 4.74
N PHE A 123 4.87 9.28 3.73
CA PHE A 123 5.89 8.36 3.20
C PHE A 123 7.13 9.09 2.68
N ARG A 124 6.97 10.30 2.14
CA ARG A 124 8.10 11.12 1.64
C ARG A 124 9.03 11.59 2.75
N SER A 125 8.59 11.54 4.02
CA SER A 125 9.42 11.87 5.18
C SER A 125 10.36 10.73 5.60
N ILE A 126 10.16 9.52 5.07
CA ILE A 126 10.95 8.33 5.40
C ILE A 126 12.19 8.28 4.51
N GLU A 127 13.35 8.52 5.12
CA GLU A 127 14.63 8.51 4.41
C GLU A 127 14.92 7.14 3.79
N GLY A 128 15.28 7.15 2.50
CA GLY A 128 15.61 5.96 1.71
C GLY A 128 14.41 5.22 1.12
N LEU A 129 13.17 5.66 1.39
CA LEU A 129 11.97 5.08 0.80
C LEU A 129 11.71 5.69 -0.59
N ARG A 130 11.51 4.83 -1.59
CA ARG A 130 11.06 5.25 -2.92
C ARG A 130 9.54 5.34 -2.91
N VAL A 131 9.00 6.49 -3.30
CA VAL A 131 7.56 6.76 -3.28
C VAL A 131 7.13 7.37 -4.62
N GLU A 132 6.06 6.84 -5.19
CA GLU A 132 5.38 7.39 -6.36
C GLU A 132 3.92 7.71 -6.01
N ASP A 133 3.41 8.78 -6.63
CA ASP A 133 1.99 9.13 -6.59
C ASP A 133 1.48 9.07 -8.03
N TRP A 134 0.54 8.16 -8.31
CA TRP A 134 -0.02 7.98 -9.65
C TRP A 134 -1.31 8.78 -9.88
N THR A 135 -1.68 9.65 -8.93
CA THR A 135 -2.90 10.46 -9.02
C THR A 135 -2.70 11.81 -9.69
N SER A 136 -1.44 12.26 -9.83
CA SER A 136 -1.05 13.58 -10.34
C SER A 136 -0.28 13.51 -11.65
#